data_AF-A0A117S328-F1
#
_entry.id   AF-A0A117S328-F1
#
_cell.length_a   1.000
_cell.length_b   1.000
_cell.length_c   1.000
_cell.angle_alpha   90.00
_cell.angle_beta   90.00
_cell.angle_gamma   90.00
#
_symmetry.space_group_name_H-M   'P 1'
#
loop_
_entity.id
_entity.type
_entity.pdbx_description
1 polymer ?
#
loop_
_entity_poly.entity_id
_entity_poly.type
_entity_poly.pdbx_seq_one_letter_code
_entity_poly.pdbx_strand_id
1 'polypeptide(L)' 'MKFNVVFASMALLALTACATTEPGWSGQGATPFGEAKAACESSTAGIDGEVARHDAMTDCMASKGWTRG' A
#
# COMPACT_ATOMS: atom_id res chain seq x y z
N MET A 1 -24.68 37.99 -14.96
CA MET A 1 -24.42 37.54 -13.58
C MET A 1 -23.25 36.56 -13.60
N LYS A 2 -22.19 36.90 -12.84
CA LYS A 2 -21.11 36.10 -12.23
C LYS A 2 -20.64 34.79 -12.92
N PHE A 3 -19.36 34.81 -13.34
CA PHE A 3 -18.51 33.65 -13.59
C PHE A 3 -18.40 32.77 -12.33
N ASN A 4 -18.48 31.45 -12.50
CA ASN A 4 -17.84 30.48 -11.62
C ASN A 4 -17.28 29.35 -12.49
N VAL A 5 -16.09 29.61 -13.03
CA VAL A 5 -15.17 28.56 -13.48
C VAL A 5 -14.51 27.99 -12.22
N VAL A 6 -14.07 26.73 -12.32
CA VAL A 6 -13.31 25.94 -11.33
C VAL A 6 -14.16 25.12 -10.37
N PHE A 7 -14.75 24.02 -10.88
CA PHE A 7 -14.73 22.78 -10.13
C PHE A 7 -13.60 21.92 -10.68
N ALA A 8 -12.56 21.84 -9.86
CA ALA A 8 -11.33 21.14 -10.08
C ALA A 8 -11.56 19.69 -10.51
N SER A 9 -11.00 19.36 -11.68
CA SER A 9 -10.09 18.23 -11.85
C SER A 9 -10.29 17.02 -10.93
N MET A 10 -11.35 16.23 -11.18
CA MET A 10 -11.29 14.80 -10.85
C MET A 10 -10.98 14.05 -12.13
N ALA A 11 -9.69 14.09 -12.48
CA ALA A 11 -9.09 13.11 -13.35
C ALA A 11 -9.32 11.74 -12.71
N LEU A 12 -10.38 11.06 -13.15
CA LEU A 12 -10.56 9.63 -12.97
C LEU A 12 -9.44 8.96 -13.77
N LEU A 13 -8.25 8.93 -13.17
CA LEU A 13 -7.19 8.01 -13.49
C LEU A 13 -7.74 6.62 -13.15
N ALA A 14 -8.48 6.06 -14.11
CA ALA A 14 -8.58 4.62 -14.29
C ALA A 14 -7.18 4.12 -14.67
N LEU A 15 -6.25 4.20 -13.72
CA LEU A 15 -5.04 3.42 -13.72
C LEU A 15 -5.55 1.99 -13.63
N THR A 16 -5.59 1.33 -14.78
CA THR A 16 -5.54 -0.13 -14.89
C THR A 16 -4.69 -0.63 -13.73
N ALA A 17 -5.33 -1.31 -12.76
CA ALA A 17 -4.65 -1.80 -11.58
C ALA A 17 -3.48 -2.65 -12.06
N CYS A 18 -2.28 -2.06 -12.06
CA CYS A 18 -1.08 -2.75 -12.44
C CYS A 18 -0.86 -3.72 -11.29
N ALA A 19 -1.29 -4.96 -11.47
CA ALA A 19 -1.01 -6.03 -10.53
C ALA A 19 0.52 -6.12 -10.48
N THR A 20 1.09 -5.62 -9.39
CA THR A 20 2.51 -5.71 -9.14
C THR A 20 2.74 -6.94 -8.28
N THR A 21 3.68 -7.77 -8.72
CA THR A 21 4.01 -9.03 -8.07
C THR A 21 5.43 -8.97 -7.59
N GLU A 22 5.62 -9.24 -6.31
CA GLU A 22 6.91 -9.41 -5.65
C GLU A 22 6.99 -10.85 -5.13
N PRO A 23 8.18 -11.39 -4.86
CA PRO A 23 8.31 -12.76 -4.39
C PRO A 23 7.44 -13.01 -3.14
N GLY A 24 6.39 -13.83 -3.28
CA GLY A 24 5.42 -14.14 -2.23
C GLY A 24 4.37 -13.05 -1.95
N TRP A 25 4.33 -11.96 -2.71
CA TRP A 25 3.44 -10.82 -2.50
C TRP A 25 2.77 -10.37 -3.80
N SER A 26 1.50 -10.01 -3.72
CA SER A 26 0.74 -9.45 -4.84
C SER A 26 -0.02 -8.21 -4.38
N GLY A 27 0.02 -7.15 -5.18
CA GLY A 27 -0.67 -5.88 -4.89
C GLY A 27 -1.33 -5.30 -6.13
N GLN A 28 -2.54 -4.76 -5.98
CA GLN A 28 -3.26 -4.05 -7.04
C GLN A 28 -3.46 -2.60 -6.61
N GLY A 29 -2.82 -1.66 -7.30
CA GLY A 29 -2.82 -0.25 -6.87
C GLY A 29 -2.15 -0.05 -5.50
N ALA A 30 -1.27 -0.97 -5.10
CA ALA A 30 -0.57 -0.93 -3.83
C ALA A 30 0.52 0.16 -3.80
N THR A 31 0.88 0.61 -2.59
CA THR A 31 2.10 1.40 -2.38
C THR A 31 3.30 0.64 -2.94
N PRO A 32 4.31 1.30 -3.56
CA PRO A 32 5.51 0.61 -4.05
C PRO A 32 6.11 -0.33 -2.98
N PHE A 33 6.44 -1.56 -3.37
CA PHE A 33 6.77 -2.63 -2.42
C PHE A 33 7.90 -2.25 -1.46
N GLY A 34 8.98 -1.67 -1.97
CA GLY A 34 10.12 -1.26 -1.15
C GLY A 34 9.76 -0.21 -0.11
N GLU A 35 8.89 0.76 -0.46
CA GLU A 35 8.41 1.79 0.46
C GLU A 35 7.49 1.19 1.53
N ALA A 36 6.54 0.35 1.12
CA ALA A 36 5.65 -0.36 2.03
C ALA A 36 6.45 -1.23 3.01
N LYS A 37 7.39 -2.03 2.48
CA LYS A 37 8.23 -2.93 3.27
C LYS A 37 9.09 -2.17 4.27
N ALA A 38 9.80 -1.12 3.86
CA ALA A 38 10.65 -0.35 4.76
C ALA A 38 9.84 0.32 5.88
N ALA A 39 8.66 0.87 5.57
CA ALA A 39 7.77 1.44 6.57
C ALA A 39 7.27 0.37 7.56
N CYS A 40 6.88 -0.80 7.06
CA CYS A 40 6.38 -1.90 7.89
C CYS A 40 7.47 -2.53 8.75
N GLU A 41 8.68 -2.73 8.22
CA GLU A 41 9.85 -3.17 8.99
C GLU A 41 10.16 -2.20 10.13
N SER A 42 10.17 -0.89 9.85
CA SER A 42 10.38 0.13 10.90
C SER A 42 9.29 0.10 11.96
N SER A 43 8.03 -0.15 11.58
CA SER A 43 6.90 -0.18 12.53
C SER A 43 6.87 -1.43 13.40
N THR A 44 7.47 -2.53 12.92
CA THR A 44 7.45 -3.85 13.59
C THR A 44 8.75 -4.20 14.29
N ALA A 45 9.80 -3.40 14.13
CA ALA A 45 11.14 -3.63 14.70
C ALA A 45 11.14 -3.80 16.23
N GLY A 46 10.20 -3.19 16.94
CA GLY A 46 10.06 -3.27 18.40
C GLY A 46 9.18 -4.41 18.90
N ILE A 47 8.66 -5.27 18.02
CA ILE A 47 7.78 -6.37 18.41
C ILE A 47 8.63 -7.59 18.79
N ASP A 48 8.54 -7.95 20.07
CA ASP A 48 9.13 -9.18 20.60
C ASP A 48 8.35 -10.40 20.14
N GLY A 49 9.09 -11.47 19.82
CA GLY A 49 8.53 -12.70 19.27
C GLY A 49 8.47 -12.69 17.74
N GLU A 50 9.08 -13.71 17.13
CA GLU A 50 9.15 -13.84 15.67
C GLU A 50 7.77 -13.91 15.02
N VAL A 51 6.87 -14.72 15.59
CA VAL A 51 5.51 -14.91 15.08
C VAL A 51 4.72 -13.59 15.14
N ALA A 52 4.73 -12.91 16.29
CA ALA A 52 4.02 -11.65 16.47
C ALA A 52 4.53 -10.55 15.51
N ARG A 53 5.86 -10.48 15.32
CA ARG A 53 6.46 -9.55 14.35
C ARG A 53 6.07 -9.89 12.91
N HIS A 54 6.05 -11.17 12.56
CA HIS A 54 5.65 -11.61 11.22
C HIS A 54 4.17 -11.33 10.93
N ASP A 55 3.28 -11.55 11.91
CA ASP A 55 1.86 -11.26 11.77
C ASP A 55 1.62 -9.75 11.62
N ALA A 56 2.26 -8.94 12.48
CA ALA A 56 2.20 -7.49 12.38
C ALA A 56 2.78 -6.94 11.06
N MET A 57 3.84 -7.57 10.54
CA MET A 57 4.40 -7.25 9.22
C MET A 57 3.38 -7.56 8.12
N THR A 58 2.70 -8.69 8.22
CA THR A 58 1.69 -9.11 7.25
C THR A 58 0.50 -8.16 7.24
N ASP A 59 0.00 -7.80 8.41
CA ASP A 59 -1.10 -6.84 8.56
C ASP A 59 -0.73 -5.44 8.05
N CYS A 60 0.50 -4.99 8.35
CA CYS A 60 1.00 -3.72 7.84
C CYS A 60 1.06 -3.73 6.31
N MET A 61 1.62 -4.78 5.70
CA MET A 61 1.69 -4.92 4.25
C MET A 61 0.28 -4.96 3.61
N ALA A 62 -0.67 -5.66 4.24
CA ALA A 62 -2.07 -5.68 3.83
C ALA A 62 -2.70 -4.28 3.81
N SER A 63 -2.42 -3.45 4.82
CA SER A 63 -2.88 -2.05 4.85
C SER A 63 -2.29 -1.19 3.71
N LYS A 64 -1.16 -1.60 3.13
CA LYS A 64 -0.50 -0.97 1.98
C LYS A 64 -0.97 -1.53 0.63
N GLY A 65 -1.94 -2.45 0.64
CA GLY A 65 -2.50 -3.08 -0.55
C GLY A 65 -1.79 -4.36 -0.99
N TRP A 66 -0.93 -4.94 -0.14
CA TRP A 66 -0.18 -6.16 -0.45
C TRP A 66 -0.78 -7.39 0.23
N THR A 67 -1.01 -8.45 -0.54
CA THR A 67 -1.48 -9.73 -0.03
C THR A 67 -0.39 -10.78 -0.20
N ARG A 68 -0.18 -11.63 0.81
CA ARG A 68 0.74 -12.74 0.76
C ARG A 68 0.02 -13.99 0.25
N GLY A 69 0.61 -14.68 -0.72
CA GLY A 69 0.07 -15.89 -1.35
C GLY A 69 0.91 -17.12 -1.10
#